data_AF-A0A939MEE6-F1
#
_entry.id   AF-A0A939MEE6-F1
#
_cell.length_a   1.000
_cell.length_b   1.000
_cell.length_c   1.000
_cell.angle_alpha   90.00
_cell.angle_beta   90.00
_cell.angle_gamma   90.00
#
_symmetry.space_group_name_H-M   'P 1'
#
loop_
_entity.id
_entity.type
_entity.pdbx_description
1 polymer ?
#
loop_
_entity_poly.entity_id
_entity_poly.type
_entity_poly.pdbx_seq_one_letter_code
_entity_poly.pdbx_strand_id
1 'polypeptide(L)' 'MNTGVIATKVCKACRQEKPLRDFYLQVRPGLRDATMTVCKECHRERVKRATAERKKVPPRQRAEP' A
#
# COMPACT_ATOMS: atom_id res chain seq x y z
N MET A 1 -13.69 -31.08 -3.08
CA MET A 1 -13.07 -30.30 -1.99
C MET A 1 -12.37 -29.11 -2.64
N ASN A 2 -13.02 -27.94 -2.73
CA ASN A 2 -12.41 -26.77 -3.38
C ASN A 2 -11.46 -26.09 -2.40
N THR A 3 -10.20 -26.51 -2.42
CA THR A 3 -9.07 -25.83 -1.80
C THR A 3 -8.88 -24.50 -2.52
N GLY A 4 -9.56 -23.45 -2.04
CA GLY A 4 -9.33 -22.09 -2.49
C GLY A 4 -7.90 -21.70 -2.15
N VAL A 5 -7.02 -21.72 -3.16
CA VAL A 5 -5.64 -21.24 -3.02
C VAL A 5 -5.71 -19.76 -2.71
N ILE A 6 -5.62 -19.41 -1.43
CA ILE A 6 -5.48 -18.01 -1.02
C ILE A 6 -4.06 -17.62 -1.38
N ALA A 7 -3.91 -16.93 -2.52
CA ALA A 7 -2.63 -16.36 -2.90
C ALA A 7 -2.16 -15.41 -1.78
N THR A 8 -0.99 -15.70 -1.21
CA THR A 8 -0.33 -14.88 -0.18
C THR A 8 0.85 -14.13 -0.79
N LYS A 9 1.23 -13.02 -0.16
CA LYS A 9 2.39 -12.20 -0.55
C LYS A 9 3.04 -11.63 0.70
N VAL A 10 4.36 -11.53 0.67
CA VAL A 10 5.13 -10.90 1.75
C VAL A 10 5.06 -9.38 1.61
N CYS A 11 4.64 -8.70 2.66
CA CYS A 11 4.65 -7.25 2.72
C CYS A 11 6.08 -6.72 2.82
N LYS A 12 6.53 -5.82 1.93
CA LYS A 12 7.89 -5.25 2.01
C LYS A 12 8.11 -4.33 3.22
N ALA A 13 7.05 -3.82 3.85
CA ALA A 13 7.14 -2.91 5.00
C ALA A 13 7.25 -3.67 6.32
N CYS A 14 6.31 -4.57 6.62
CA CYS A 14 6.30 -5.34 7.86
C CYS A 14 6.90 -6.75 7.74
N ARG A 15 7.27 -7.18 6.52
CA ARG A 15 7.86 -8.51 6.21
C ARG A 15 7.01 -9.72 6.63
N GLN A 16 5.71 -9.52 6.84
CA GLN A 16 4.77 -10.60 7.13
C GLN A 16 4.11 -11.13 5.86
N GLU A 17 3.88 -12.45 5.82
CA GLU A 17 3.01 -13.07 4.83
C GLU A 17 1.55 -12.73 5.11
N LYS A 18 0.90 -12.09 4.13
CA LYS A 18 -0.51 -11.74 4.20
C LYS A 18 -1.19 -12.18 2.92
N PRO A 19 -2.49 -12.50 2.95
CA PRO A 19 -3.21 -12.87 1.73
C PRO A 19 -3.32 -11.67 0.79
N LEU A 20 -3.36 -11.89 -0.53
CA LEU A 20 -3.42 -10.81 -1.53
C LEU A 20 -4.60 -9.84 -1.32
N ARG A 21 -5.70 -10.30 -0.70
CA ARG A 21 -6.84 -9.45 -0.31
C ARG A 21 -6.46 -8.34 0.68
N ASP A 22 -5.39 -8.54 1.46
CA ASP A 22 -4.84 -7.57 2.39
C ASP A 22 -3.86 -6.59 1.73
N PHE A 23 -3.69 -6.68 0.40
CA PHE A 23 -2.97 -5.72 -0.41
C PHE A 23 -3.97 -4.93 -1.27
N TYR A 24 -3.62 -3.69 -1.61
CA TYR A 24 -4.42 -2.94 -2.56
C TYR A 24 -4.15 -3.44 -3.98
N LEU A 25 -5.22 -3.55 -4.78
CA LEU A 25 -5.10 -3.81 -6.20
C LEU A 25 -4.58 -2.53 -6.88
N GLN A 26 -3.47 -2.66 -7.60
CA GLN A 26 -2.87 -1.60 -8.37
C GLN A 26 -2.95 -1.98 -9.85
N VAL A 27 -4.09 -1.68 -10.47
CA VAL A 27 -4.29 -1.92 -11.90
C VAL A 27 -3.58 -0.80 -12.67
N ARG A 28 -2.47 -1.14 -13.32
CA ARG A 28 -1.78 -0.27 -14.27
C ARG A 28 -1.55 -1.02 -15.59
N PRO A 29 -1.69 -0.38 -16.75
CA PRO A 29 -1.37 -1.02 -18.02
C PRO A 29 0.08 -1.51 -18.00
N GLY A 30 0.29 -2.79 -18.34
CA GLY A 30 1.63 -3.41 -18.41
C GLY A 30 2.17 -3.99 -17.10
N LEU A 31 1.46 -3.88 -15.97
CA LEU A 31 1.90 -4.47 -14.70
C LEU A 31 1.30 -5.88 -14.52
N ARG A 32 2.15 -6.91 -14.55
CA ARG A 32 1.73 -8.33 -14.38
C ARG A 32 1.08 -8.58 -13.02
N ASP A 33 1.66 -8.01 -11.97
CA ASP A 33 1.18 -8.15 -10.60
C ASP A 33 0.42 -6.90 -10.22
N ALA A 34 -0.89 -6.89 -10.48
CA ALA A 34 -1.80 -5.79 -10.18
C ALA A 34 -2.04 -5.61 -8.67
N THR A 35 -1.03 -5.82 -7.81
CA THR A 35 -1.11 -5.70 -6.35
C THR A 35 0.06 -4.89 -5.81
N MET A 36 -0.19 -4.04 -4.81
CA MET A 36 0.87 -3.28 -4.15
C MET A 36 1.92 -4.19 -3.48
N THR A 37 3.08 -3.61 -3.19
CA THR A 37 4.18 -4.27 -2.46
C THR A 37 4.02 -4.24 -0.94
N VAL A 38 3.09 -3.42 -0.43
CA VAL A 38 2.81 -3.23 0.99
C VAL A 38 1.36 -3.56 1.31
N CYS A 39 1.11 -4.13 2.49
CA CYS A 39 -0.24 -4.42 2.94
C CYS A 39 -1.03 -3.15 3.25
N LYS A 40 -2.35 -3.28 3.32
CA LYS A 40 -3.31 -2.21 3.61
C LYS A 40 -2.99 -1.49 4.92
N GLU A 41 -2.57 -2.22 5.95
CA GLU A 41 -2.19 -1.65 7.24
C GLU A 41 -1.00 -0.70 7.12
N CYS A 42 0.12 -1.19 6.59
CA CYS A 42 1.32 -0.36 6.38
C CYS A 42 1.04 0.82 5.44
N HIS A 43 0.19 0.61 4.43
CA HIS A 43 -0.24 1.70 3.56
C HIS A 43 -1.03 2.76 4.33
N ARG A 44 -2.00 2.36 5.17
CA ARG A 44 -2.79 3.27 6.02
C ARG A 44 -1.90 4.04 7.00
N GLU A 45 -0.96 3.37 7.66
CA GLU A 45 -0.01 4.04 8.55
C GLU A 45 0.85 5.07 7.82
N ARG A 46 1.35 4.71 6.63
CA ARG A 46 2.12 5.63 5.78
C ARG A 46 1.30 6.86 5.41
N VAL A 47 0.06 6.66 4.96
CA VAL A 47 -0.85 7.76 4.58
C VAL A 47 -1.21 8.62 5.80
N LYS A 48 -1.48 8.00 6.95
CA LYS A 48 -1.78 8.70 8.20
C LYS A 48 -0.60 9.59 8.61
N ARG A 49 0.63 9.07 8.58
CA ARG A 49 1.85 9.84 8.86
C ARG A 49 2.03 10.97 7.86
N ALA A 50 1.92 10.71 6.56
CA ALA A 50 2.03 11.75 5.53
C ALA A 50 0.99 12.86 5.70
N THR A 51 -0.24 12.51 6.08
CA THR A 51 -1.31 13.49 6.33
C THR A 51 -1.07 14.29 7.61
N ALA A 52 -0.59 13.65 8.69
CA ALA A 52 -0.23 14.32 9.93
C ALA A 52 0.90 15.33 9.71
N GLU A 53 1.92 14.95 8.93
CA GLU A 53 3.03 15.83 8.56
C GLU A 53 2.54 16.97 7.65
N ARG A 54 1.67 16.70 6.67
CA ARG A 54 1.05 17.73 5.82
C ARG A 54 0.16 18.72 6.59
N LYS A 55 -0.42 18.32 7.73
CA LYS A 55 -1.17 19.24 8.61
C LYS A 55 -0.25 20.19 9.37
N LYS A 56 0.99 19.79 9.65
CA LYS A 56 2.01 20.67 10.27
C LYS A 56 2.61 21.65 9.27
N VAL A 57 2.60 21.32 7.97
CA VAL A 57 3.13 22.18 6.92
C VAL A 57 2.03 23.15 6.44
N PRO A 58 2.18 24.48 6.66
CA PRO A 58 1.23 25.46 6.15
C PRO A 58 1.16 25.37 4.61
N PRO A 59 -0.01 25.63 4.00
CA PRO A 59 -0.24 25.41 2.55
C PRO A 59 0.66 26.26 1.62
N ARG A 60 1.47 27.17 2.17
CA ARG A 60 2.25 28.17 1.45
C ARG A 60 3.57 27.67 0.84
N GLN A 61 4.00 26.44 1.09
CA GLN A 61 5.28 25.89 0.60
C GLN A 61 5.10 24.76 -0.43
N ARG A 62 3.97 24.70 -1.15
CA ARG A 62 3.65 23.60 -2.09
C ARG A 62 4.01 23.89 -3.56
N ALA A 63 4.89 24.85 -3.83
CA ALA A 63 5.41 25.08 -5.17
C ALA A 63 6.93 25.05 -5.14
N GLU A 64 7.53 24.06 -5.80
CA GLU A 64 8.75 24.14 -6.60
C GLU A 64 8.92 22.77 -7.28
N PRO A 65 9.01 22.76 -8.61
CA PRO A 65 10.30 22.58 -9.28
C PRO A 65 10.92 23.89 -9.73
#